data_AF-A0A2S6HT67-F1
#
_entry.id   AF-A0A2S6HT67-F1
#
_cell.length_a   1.000
_cell.length_b   1.000
_cell.length_c   1.000
_cell.angle_alpha   90.00
_cell.angle_beta   90.00
_cell.angle_gamma   90.00
#
_symmetry.space_group_name_H-M   'P 1'
#
loop_
_entity.id
_entity.type
_entity.pdbx_description
1 polymer ?
#
loop_
_entity_poly.entity_id
_entity_poly.type
_entity_poly.pdbx_seq_one_letter_code
_entity_poly.pdbx_strand_id
1 'polypeptide(L)'
;MIDQKNLLSQITEISFTVNDLNLYLDTHPLDENALNAFKDAMTQRKQLLQTYADNFEPLTMNCICPDSNNKTKSHTKYPDQRHFTWSDGPLPWEGGVF
;
A
#
# COMPACT_ATOMS: atom_id res chain seq x y z
N MET A 1 17.92 -7.04 3.35
CA MET A 1 16.64 -7.26 4.06
C MET A 1 15.78 -6.04 3.77
N ILE A 2 14.51 -6.20 3.36
CA ILE A 2 13.64 -5.06 3.08
C ILE A 2 13.34 -4.35 4.41
N ASP A 3 13.56 -3.05 4.47
CA ASP A 3 13.30 -2.24 5.66
C ASP A 3 11.84 -1.75 5.64
N GLN A 4 11.04 -2.27 6.57
CA GLN A 4 9.62 -1.95 6.71
C GLN A 4 9.38 -0.45 6.88
N LYS A 5 10.22 0.25 7.66
CA LYS A 5 10.05 1.69 7.92
C LYS A 5 10.35 2.51 6.69
N ASN A 6 11.40 2.13 5.96
CA ASN A 6 11.76 2.79 4.71
C ASN A 6 10.65 2.61 3.66
N LEU A 7 10.10 1.39 3.52
CA LEU A 7 9.03 1.12 2.58
C LEU A 7 7.74 1.87 2.95
N LEU A 8 7.40 1.96 4.25
CA LEU A 8 6.30 2.80 4.72
C LEU A 8 6.53 4.28 4.39
N SER A 9 7.72 4.82 4.62
CA SER A 9 8.04 6.23 4.27
C SER A 9 7.80 6.50 2.78
N GLN A 10 8.30 5.62 1.91
CA GLN A 10 8.11 5.75 0.47
C GLN A 10 6.62 5.66 0.07
N ILE A 11 5.85 4.76 0.70
CA ILE A 11 4.40 4.63 0.46
C ILE A 11 3.67 5.90 0.91
N THR A 12 4.05 6.47 2.05
CA THR A 12 3.45 7.70 2.57
C THR A 12 3.75 8.89 1.65
N GLU A 13 5.01 9.07 1.25
CA GLU A 13 5.44 10.14 0.35
C GLU A 13 4.71 10.06 -0.99
N ILE A 14 4.71 8.88 -1.64
CA ILE A 14 4.03 8.74 -2.94
C ILE A 14 2.51 8.86 -2.82
N SER A 15 1.92 8.44 -1.69
CA SER A 15 0.49 8.63 -1.43
C SER A 15 0.14 10.11 -1.28
N PHE A 16 1.01 10.90 -0.66
CA PHE A 16 0.85 12.35 -0.59
C PHE A 16 0.92 12.98 -1.99
N THR A 17 1.89 12.59 -2.82
CA THR A 17 2.00 13.06 -4.22
C THR A 17 0.75 12.72 -5.03
N VAL A 18 0.21 11.51 -4.90
CA VAL A 18 -1.05 11.11 -5.56
C VAL A 18 -2.21 12.01 -5.13
N ASN A 19 -2.35 12.27 -3.83
CA ASN A 19 -3.43 13.12 -3.32
C ASN A 19 -3.29 14.56 -3.83
N ASP A 20 -2.07 15.11 -3.82
CA ASP A 20 -1.80 16.48 -4.29
C ASP A 20 -2.11 16.65 -5.79
N LEU A 21 -1.65 15.70 -6.62
CA LEU A 21 -1.95 15.70 -8.05
C LEU A 21 -3.45 15.52 -8.33
N ASN A 22 -4.14 14.68 -7.55
CA ASN A 22 -5.59 14.52 -7.66
C ASN A 22 -6.32 15.85 -7.40
N LEU A 23 -5.96 16.54 -6.31
CA LEU A 23 -6.54 17.84 -5.95
C LEU A 23 -6.25 18.91 -7.01
N TYR A 24 -5.05 18.92 -7.60
CA TYR A 24 -4.73 19.83 -8.70
C TYR A 24 -5.57 19.54 -9.94
N LEU A 25 -5.68 18.27 -10.33
CA LEU A 25 -6.42 17.82 -11.52
C LEU A 25 -7.93 18.07 -11.42
N ASP A 26 -8.51 18.14 -10.21
CA ASP A 26 -9.91 18.55 -10.02
C ASP A 26 -10.19 19.95 -10.63
N THR A 27 -9.17 20.81 -10.69
CA THR A 27 -9.27 22.17 -11.25
C THR A 27 -8.61 22.32 -12.63
N HIS A 28 -7.69 21.42 -12.99
CA HIS A 28 -6.95 21.42 -14.27
C HIS A 28 -7.05 20.07 -14.98
N PRO A 29 -8.25 19.58 -15.33
CA PRO A 29 -8.45 18.18 -15.75
C PRO A 29 -7.84 17.82 -17.12
N LEU A 30 -7.37 18.81 -17.88
CA LEU A 30 -6.78 18.64 -19.22
C LEU A 30 -5.26 18.92 -19.23
N ASP A 31 -4.64 19.10 -18.07
CA ASP A 31 -3.19 19.27 -17.97
C ASP A 31 -2.48 17.92 -18.17
N GLU A 32 -2.02 17.68 -19.40
CA GLU A 32 -1.35 16.45 -19.81
C GLU A 32 -0.12 16.10 -18.96
N ASN A 33 0.61 17.10 -18.45
CA ASN A 33 1.78 16.84 -17.61
C ASN A 33 1.34 16.31 -16.24
N ALA A 34 0.32 16.93 -15.64
CA ALA A 34 -0.25 16.49 -14.37
C ALA A 34 -0.92 15.11 -14.49
N LEU A 35 -1.60 14.84 -15.61
CA LEU A 35 -2.19 13.52 -15.90
C LEU A 35 -1.13 12.42 -15.97
N ASN A 36 -0.02 12.66 -16.68
CA ASN A 36 1.08 11.70 -16.78
C ASN A 36 1.76 11.50 -15.41
N ALA A 37 2.04 12.57 -14.68
CA ALA A 37 2.62 12.50 -13.34
C ALA A 37 1.71 11.71 -12.37
N PHE A 38 0.39 11.93 -12.42
CA PHE A 38 -0.57 11.21 -11.59
C PHE A 38 -0.55 9.71 -11.90
N LYS A 39 -0.56 9.34 -13.19
CA LYS A 39 -0.49 7.95 -13.63
C LYS A 39 0.79 7.26 -13.14
N ASP A 40 1.92 7.93 -13.26
CA ASP A 40 3.22 7.38 -12.84
C ASP A 40 3.26 7.21 -11.30
N ALA A 41 2.84 8.23 -10.55
CA ALA A 41 2.78 8.18 -9.09
C ALA A 41 1.82 7.09 -8.59
N MET A 42 0.64 6.94 -9.22
CA MET A 42 -0.31 5.88 -8.92
C MET A 42 0.27 4.48 -9.19
N THR A 43 1.01 4.33 -10.30
CA THR A 43 1.68 3.07 -10.65
C THR A 43 2.74 2.71 -9.62
N GLN A 44 3.60 3.68 -9.25
CA GLN A 44 4.62 3.51 -8.22
C GLN A 44 3.98 3.17 -6.86
N ARG A 45 2.93 3.88 -6.45
CA ARG A 45 2.19 3.60 -5.23
C ARG A 45 1.67 2.17 -5.18
N LYS A 46 1.06 1.69 -6.27
CA LYS A 46 0.56 0.31 -6.37
C LYS A 46 1.69 -0.72 -6.24
N GLN A 47 2.83 -0.49 -6.88
CA GLN A 47 3.99 -1.38 -6.80
C GLN A 47 4.56 -1.45 -5.38
N LEU A 48 4.70 -0.30 -4.70
CA LEU A 48 5.19 -0.25 -3.33
C LEU A 48 4.24 -0.93 -2.34
N LEU A 49 2.92 -0.70 -2.46
CA LEU A 49 1.91 -1.39 -1.66
C LEU A 49 1.93 -2.90 -1.85
N GLN A 50 2.07 -3.37 -3.10
CA GLN A 50 2.18 -4.80 -3.38
C GLN A 50 3.46 -5.39 -2.77
N THR A 51 4.59 -4.69 -2.93
CA THR A 51 5.88 -5.10 -2.37
C THR A 51 5.80 -5.19 -0.85
N TYR A 52 5.09 -4.25 -0.21
CA TYR A 52 4.86 -4.29 1.23
C TYR A 52 4.04 -5.52 1.62
N ALA A 53 2.90 -5.75 0.97
CA ALA A 53 2.02 -6.87 1.27
C ALA A 53 2.65 -8.26 0.99
N ASP A 54 3.61 -8.35 0.07
CA ASP A 54 4.33 -9.60 -0.21
C ASP A 54 5.37 -9.96 0.87
N ASN A 55 5.87 -8.95 1.61
CA ASN A 55 6.91 -9.12 2.63
C ASN A 55 6.37 -9.01 4.07
N PHE A 56 5.25 -8.33 4.24
CA PHE A 56 4.60 -8.03 5.52
C PHE A 56 3.09 -8.30 5.40
N GLU A 57 2.29 -7.65 6.23
CA GLU A 57 0.83 -7.58 6.14
C GLU A 57 0.35 -6.60 5.03
N PRO A 58 -0.79 -6.86 4.37
CA PRO A 58 -1.37 -5.89 3.45
C PRO A 58 -1.81 -4.61 4.18
N LEU A 59 -1.47 -3.44 3.63
CA LEU A 59 -1.90 -2.13 4.15
C LEU A 59 -3.22 -1.63 3.55
N THR A 60 -3.64 -2.19 2.41
CA THR A 60 -4.95 -1.87 1.82
C THR A 60 -5.64 -3.14 1.37
N MET A 61 -6.98 -3.11 1.33
CA MET A 61 -7.77 -4.27 0.92
C MET A 61 -7.44 -4.78 -0.49
N ASN A 62 -7.00 -3.88 -1.38
CA ASN A 62 -6.61 -4.22 -2.76
C ASN A 62 -5.35 -5.10 -2.86
N CYS A 63 -4.59 -5.23 -1.77
CA CYS A 63 -3.35 -6.01 -1.72
C CYS A 63 -3.52 -7.35 -0.98
N ILE A 64 -4.73 -7.68 -0.55
CA ILE A 64 -5.03 -8.97 0.12
C ILE A 64 -4.91 -10.10 -0.90
N CYS A 65 -3.99 -11.02 -0.64
CA CYS A 65 -3.79 -12.24 -1.41
C CYS A 65 -3.38 -13.38 -0.44
N PRO A 66 -4.33 -14.23 -0.02
CA PRO A 66 -4.05 -15.35 0.90
C PRO A 66 -3.01 -16.35 0.39
N ASP A 67 -2.78 -16.38 -0.92
CA ASP A 67 -1.84 -17.30 -1.55
C ASP A 67 -0.41 -16.72 -1.65
N SER A 68 -0.23 -15.40 -1.46
CA SER A 68 1.09 -14.73 -1.59
C SER A 68 1.51 -13.83 -0.43
N ASN A 69 0.59 -13.31 0.39
CA ASN A 69 0.95 -12.52 1.57
C ASN A 69 1.46 -13.42 2.70
N ASN A 70 2.09 -12.83 3.73
CA ASN A 70 2.48 -13.52 4.97
C ASN A 70 3.50 -14.66 4.77
N LYS A 71 4.34 -14.58 3.73
CA LYS A 71 5.43 -15.55 3.48
C LYS A 71 6.44 -15.64 4.63
N THR A 72 6.64 -14.54 5.35
CA THR A 72 7.56 -14.44 6.48
C THR A 72 7.01 -15.06 7.75
N LYS A 73 5.69 -15.26 7.86
CA LYS A 73 4.98 -15.82 9.02
C LYS A 73 5.17 -15.03 10.32
N SER A 74 5.76 -13.84 10.26
CA SER A 74 6.20 -13.09 11.44
C SER A 74 5.11 -12.23 12.08
N HIS A 75 4.04 -11.90 11.33
CA HIS A 75 3.00 -10.97 11.76
C HIS A 75 1.60 -11.58 11.76
N THR A 76 1.47 -12.92 11.79
CA THR A 76 0.17 -13.61 11.77
C THR A 76 -0.09 -14.43 13.04
N LYS A 77 -1.37 -14.61 13.36
CA LYS A 77 -1.82 -15.60 14.35
C LYS A 77 -2.02 -17.00 13.77
N TYR A 78 -1.95 -17.14 12.45
CA TYR A 78 -2.27 -18.37 11.71
C TYR A 78 -1.10 -18.81 10.81
N PRO A 79 0.10 -19.06 11.38
CA PRO A 79 1.23 -19.55 10.59
C PRO A 79 0.89 -20.89 9.93
N ASP A 80 1.36 -21.08 8.70
CA ASP A 80 1.16 -22.29 7.88
C ASP A 80 -0.29 -22.63 7.52
N GLN A 81 -1.23 -21.71 7.79
CA GLN A 81 -2.64 -21.87 7.46
C GLN A 81 -3.05 -20.83 6.42
N ARG A 82 -3.91 -21.21 5.47
CA ARG A 82 -4.52 -20.26 4.55
C ARG A 82 -5.63 -19.50 5.28
N HIS A 83 -5.55 -18.17 5.30
CA HIS A 83 -6.50 -17.32 6.02
C HIS A 83 -6.62 -15.95 5.35
N PHE A 84 -7.51 -15.11 5.87
CA PHE A 84 -7.73 -13.75 5.39
C PHE A 84 -6.64 -12.82 5.93
N THR A 85 -5.59 -12.59 5.14
CA THR A 85 -4.35 -11.92 5.58
C THR A 85 -4.51 -10.44 5.96
N TRP A 86 -5.67 -9.84 5.69
CA TRP A 86 -6.00 -8.51 6.24
C TRP A 86 -6.02 -8.48 7.78
N SER A 87 -6.36 -9.60 8.42
CA SER A 87 -6.43 -9.68 9.89
C SER A 87 -5.08 -9.80 10.58
N ASP A 88 -3.98 -9.90 9.81
CA ASP A 88 -2.63 -10.01 10.35
C ASP A 88 -2.08 -8.64 10.80
N GLY A 89 -2.51 -7.57 10.13
CA GLY A 89 -2.10 -6.20 10.43
C GLY A 89 -2.97 -5.49 11.47
N PRO A 90 -2.52 -4.32 11.97
CA PRO A 90 -3.34 -3.48 12.83
C PRO A 90 -4.59 -3.01 12.08
N LEU A 91 -5.76 -3.35 12.61
CA LEU A 91 -7.02 -3.07 11.96
C LEU A 91 -7.44 -1.60 12.18
N PRO A 92 -7.97 -0.90 11.16
CA PRO A 92 -8.33 0.51 11.29
C PRO A 92 -9.38 0.77 12.38
N TRP A 93 -10.30 -0.18 12.59
CA TRP A 93 -11.34 -0.07 13.61
C TRP A 93 -10.87 -0.46 15.03
N GLU A 94 -9.66 -1.01 15.16
CA GLU A 94 -9.01 -1.28 16.46
C GLU A 94 -8.06 -0.13 16.87
N GLY A 95 -8.12 1.01 16.17
CA GLY A 95 -7.20 2.13 16.38
C GLY A 95 -5.85 1.96 15.68
N GLY A 96 -5.74 1.05 14.71
CA GLY A 96 -4.59 0.97 13.82
C GLY A 96 -4.50 2.23 12.95
N VAL A 97 -3.37 2.93 13.04
CA VAL A 97 -3.08 4.11 12.21
C VAL A 97 -2.26 3.66 11.01
N PHE A 98 -2.65 4.09 9.80
CA PHE A 98 -1.79 4.05 8.62
C PHE A 98 -0.95 5.32 8.53
#